data_AF-A0A0B8QPU2-F1
#
_entry.id   AF-A0A0B8QPU2-F1
#
_cell.length_a   1.000
_cell.length_b   1.000
_cell.length_c   1.000
_cell.angle_alpha   90.00
_cell.angle_beta   90.00
_cell.angle_gamma   90.00
#
_symmetry.space_group_name_H-M   'P 1'
#
loop_
_entity.id
_entity.type
_entity.pdbx_description
1 polymer ?
#
loop_
_entity_poly.entity_id
_entity_poly.type
_entity_poly.pdbx_seq_one_letter_code
_entity_poly.pdbx_strand_id
1 'polypeptide(L)'
;MSSGKTNITHSEELKSRSLQRNLSMRLFLFLIAWLRCLQLLDLEKQVKFEFNFLRKEMINENDNKGTTYGSRIAANNTKQRLRRIACRTAHEWLDQSDEVFEQFHEKHRCDVFVVIYPPKRFKYDPPNYEPTSKALIDGLTDAGIWNDDNYNVIRRTSFEHGGLSGDTKMWKVELVVKELTE
;
A
#
# COMPACT_ATOMS: atom_id res chain seq x y z
N MET A 1 -77.88 -1.63 -13.79
CA MET A 1 -76.68 -2.50 -13.83
C MET A 1 -75.51 -1.69 -14.38
N SER A 2 -74.63 -1.14 -13.52
CA SER A 2 -73.22 -0.84 -13.84
C SER A 2 -72.61 -0.04 -12.67
N SER A 3 -71.90 -0.70 -11.76
CA SER A 3 -71.02 -0.01 -10.78
C SER A 3 -69.96 -0.91 -10.14
N GLY A 4 -69.87 -2.20 -10.51
CA GLY A 4 -69.00 -3.16 -9.81
C GLY A 4 -67.62 -3.41 -10.41
N LYS A 5 -67.36 -2.97 -11.66
CA LYS A 5 -66.13 -3.33 -12.38
C LYS A 5 -65.00 -2.29 -12.32
N THR A 6 -65.29 -1.04 -11.95
CA THR A 6 -64.31 0.07 -11.97
C THR A 6 -63.50 0.21 -10.68
N ASN A 7 -64.01 -0.26 -9.53
CA ASN A 7 -63.32 -0.12 -8.24
C ASN A 7 -62.21 -1.15 -8.00
N ILE A 8 -62.36 -2.36 -8.56
CA ILE A 8 -61.37 -3.44 -8.40
C ILE A 8 -60.12 -3.11 -9.21
N THR A 9 -60.29 -2.63 -10.44
CA THR A 9 -59.18 -2.25 -11.33
C THR A 9 -58.38 -1.07 -10.77
N HIS A 10 -59.03 -0.06 -10.19
CA HIS A 10 -58.34 1.09 -9.59
C HIS A 10 -57.56 0.71 -8.33
N SER A 11 -58.09 -0.19 -7.49
CA SER A 11 -57.37 -0.71 -6.31
C SER A 11 -56.17 -1.58 -6.69
N GLU A 12 -56.28 -2.38 -7.75
CA GLU A 12 -55.18 -3.20 -8.27
C GLU A 12 -54.09 -2.34 -8.92
N GLU A 13 -54.46 -1.28 -9.64
CA GLU A 13 -53.51 -0.29 -10.17
C GLU A 13 -52.76 0.44 -9.05
N LEU A 14 -53.45 0.85 -7.98
CA LEU A 14 -52.81 1.51 -6.83
C LEU A 14 -51.82 0.57 -6.12
N LYS A 15 -52.19 -0.70 -5.93
CA LYS A 15 -51.28 -1.72 -5.37
C LYS A 15 -50.07 -1.96 -6.28
N SER A 16 -50.29 -2.10 -7.59
CA SER A 16 -49.22 -2.26 -8.59
C SER A 16 -48.24 -1.09 -8.59
N ARG A 17 -48.74 0.16 -8.60
CA ARG A 17 -47.92 1.37 -8.53
C ARG A 17 -47.16 1.49 -7.20
N SER A 18 -47.76 1.08 -6.09
CA SER A 18 -47.09 1.04 -4.79
C SER A 18 -45.97 -0.01 -4.75
N LEU A 19 -46.18 -1.18 -5.38
CA LEU A 19 -45.19 -2.25 -5.48
C LEU A 19 -44.02 -1.80 -6.35
N GLN A 20 -44.29 -1.18 -7.51
CA GLN A 20 -43.26 -0.64 -8.40
C GLN A 20 -42.42 0.44 -7.71
N ARG A 21 -43.04 1.35 -6.94
CA ARG A 21 -42.31 2.36 -6.16
C ARG A 21 -41.40 1.74 -5.11
N ASN A 22 -41.90 0.74 -4.36
CA ASN A 22 -41.09 0.06 -3.34
C ASN A 22 -39.94 -0.75 -3.96
N LEU A 23 -40.15 -1.38 -5.11
CA LEU A 23 -39.11 -2.11 -5.83
C LEU A 23 -38.05 -1.15 -6.39
N SER A 24 -38.47 -0.02 -6.96
CA SER A 24 -37.59 1.04 -7.45
C SER A 24 -36.75 1.65 -6.32
N MET A 25 -37.36 1.92 -5.16
CA MET A 25 -36.65 2.48 -4.01
C MET A 25 -35.63 1.49 -3.44
N ARG A 26 -35.94 0.18 -3.41
CA ARG A 26 -34.98 -0.86 -3.02
C ARG A 26 -33.81 -0.96 -3.99
N LEU A 27 -34.08 -1.00 -5.30
CA LEU A 27 -33.03 -1.01 -6.33
C LEU A 27 -32.13 0.23 -6.25
N PHE A 28 -32.71 1.40 -5.98
CA PHE A 28 -31.96 2.64 -5.79
C PHE A 28 -31.07 2.61 -4.54
N LEU A 29 -31.57 2.09 -3.42
CA LEU A 29 -30.76 1.90 -2.21
C LEU A 29 -29.65 0.85 -2.40
N PHE A 30 -29.92 -0.24 -3.14
CA PHE A 30 -28.90 -1.22 -3.52
C PHE A 30 -27.84 -0.59 -4.44
N LEU A 31 -28.24 0.25 -5.39
CA LEU A 31 -27.31 0.96 -6.26
C LEU A 31 -26.44 1.93 -5.46
N ILE A 32 -27.00 2.68 -4.50
CA ILE A 32 -26.21 3.56 -3.61
C ILE A 32 -25.27 2.74 -2.73
N ALA A 33 -25.74 1.63 -2.14
CA ALA A 33 -24.90 0.76 -1.32
C ALA A 33 -23.78 0.13 -2.15
N TRP A 34 -24.06 -0.27 -3.40
CA TRP A 34 -23.08 -0.83 -4.32
C TRP A 34 -22.09 0.24 -4.80
N LEU A 35 -22.53 1.46 -5.14
CA LEU A 35 -21.67 2.60 -5.46
C LEU A 35 -20.79 3.00 -4.27
N ARG A 36 -21.33 3.00 -3.05
CA ARG A 36 -20.56 3.23 -1.81
C ARG A 36 -19.55 2.11 -1.57
N CYS A 37 -19.92 0.85 -1.86
CA CYS A 37 -19.03 -0.31 -1.76
C CYS A 37 -17.94 -0.26 -2.83
N LEU A 38 -18.26 0.25 -4.03
CA LEU A 38 -17.30 0.48 -5.12
C LEU A 38 -16.34 1.63 -4.79
N GLN A 39 -16.84 2.73 -4.21
CA GLN A 39 -16.01 3.82 -3.65
C GLN A 39 -15.16 3.36 -2.46
N LEU A 40 -15.60 2.36 -1.69
CA LEU A 40 -14.81 1.67 -0.67
C LEU A 40 -13.86 0.62 -1.27
N LEU A 41 -14.05 0.17 -2.50
CA LEU A 41 -13.08 -0.69 -3.21
C LEU A 41 -12.00 0.15 -3.91
N ASP A 42 -12.26 1.44 -4.13
CA ASP A 42 -11.29 2.50 -4.45
C ASP A 42 -10.45 2.93 -3.22
N LEU A 43 -10.49 2.14 -2.12
CA LEU A 43 -9.70 2.32 -0.90
C LEU A 43 -8.20 2.18 -1.21
N GLU A 44 -7.55 3.34 -1.34
CA GLU A 44 -6.09 3.53 -1.30
C GLU A 44 -5.32 2.52 -2.15
N LYS A 45 -5.14 2.82 -3.45
CA LYS A 45 -4.14 2.12 -4.27
C LYS A 45 -2.82 2.10 -3.51
N GLN A 46 -2.47 0.92 -3.02
CA GLN A 46 -1.27 0.70 -2.23
C GLN A 46 -0.45 -0.41 -2.87
N VAL A 47 0.85 -0.17 -2.97
CA VAL A 47 1.83 -1.13 -3.43
C VAL A 47 2.68 -1.55 -2.23
N LYS A 48 3.00 -2.84 -2.12
CA LYS A 48 3.76 -3.39 -1.00
C LYS A 48 4.97 -4.13 -1.51
N PHE A 49 6.14 -3.77 -1.01
CA PHE A 49 7.39 -4.48 -1.25
C PHE A 49 7.88 -5.11 0.04
N GLU A 50 8.01 -6.44 0.04
CA GLU A 50 8.48 -7.18 1.20
C GLU A 50 9.92 -7.68 1.00
N PHE A 51 10.73 -7.49 2.04
CA PHE A 51 12.13 -7.90 2.05
C PHE A 51 12.46 -8.68 3.30
N ASN A 52 13.19 -9.78 3.16
CA ASN A 52 13.61 -10.60 4.28
C ASN A 52 15.14 -10.58 4.40
N PHE A 53 15.63 -10.25 5.60
CA PHE A 53 17.06 -10.11 5.86
C PHE A 53 17.46 -10.80 7.16
N LEU A 54 18.65 -11.39 7.19
CA LEU A 54 19.34 -11.64 8.44
C LEU A 54 19.70 -10.29 9.06
N ARG A 55 19.75 -10.22 10.40
CA ARG A 55 20.12 -8.96 11.08
C ARG A 55 21.42 -8.37 10.53
N LYS A 56 22.47 -9.17 10.32
CA LYS A 56 23.78 -8.71 9.80
C LYS A 56 23.75 -8.07 8.41
N GLU A 57 22.67 -8.26 7.66
CA GLU A 57 22.49 -7.71 6.31
C GLU A 57 21.78 -6.36 6.32
N MET A 58 21.15 -6.01 7.43
CA MET A 58 20.52 -4.71 7.66
C MET A 58 21.54 -3.72 8.23
N ILE A 59 21.30 -2.44 7.99
CA ILE A 59 22.07 -1.32 8.54
C ILE A 59 21.24 -0.68 9.64
N ASN A 60 21.76 -0.65 10.87
CA ASN A 60 21.19 0.14 11.95
C ASN A 60 22.06 1.38 12.17
N GLU A 61 21.43 2.53 12.41
CA GLU A 61 22.10 3.81 12.64
C GLU A 61 22.94 3.79 13.92
N ASN A 62 22.47 3.07 14.95
CA ASN A 62 23.15 2.94 16.24
C ASN A 62 24.27 1.89 16.23
N ASP A 63 24.46 1.16 15.12
CA ASP A 63 25.65 0.31 14.99
C ASP A 63 26.89 1.21 14.93
N ASN A 64 27.95 0.84 15.65
CA ASN A 64 29.23 1.52 15.53
C ASN A 64 29.81 1.28 14.13
N LYS A 65 29.51 2.20 13.21
CA LYS A 65 30.09 2.25 11.86
C LYS A 65 31.53 2.68 12.02
N GLY A 66 32.43 1.72 12.20
CA GLY A 66 33.85 1.98 12.41
C GLY A 66 34.38 3.06 11.46
N THR A 67 35.32 3.88 11.94
CA THR A 67 35.82 5.04 11.19
C THR A 67 36.85 4.68 10.13
N THR A 68 37.27 3.42 10.08
CA THR A 68 38.30 2.95 9.15
C THR A 68 37.80 2.94 7.71
N TYR A 69 38.73 3.00 6.75
CA TYR A 69 38.41 2.87 5.33
C TYR A 69 37.67 1.56 5.02
N GLY A 70 38.13 0.44 5.59
CA GLY A 70 37.52 -0.88 5.36
C GLY A 70 36.07 -0.97 5.83
N SER A 71 35.75 -0.40 7.01
CA SER A 71 34.37 -0.38 7.52
C SER A 71 33.45 0.53 6.70
N ARG A 72 33.96 1.63 6.16
CA ARG A 72 33.22 2.50 5.23
C ARG A 72 32.89 1.78 3.92
N ILE A 73 33.85 1.05 3.36
CA ILE A 73 33.65 0.24 2.15
C ILE A 73 32.63 -0.86 2.41
N ALA A 74 32.72 -1.57 3.54
CA ALA A 74 31.76 -2.61 3.91
C ALA A 74 30.33 -2.04 4.03
N ALA A 75 30.17 -0.90 4.70
CA ALA A 75 28.87 -0.23 4.83
C ALA A 75 28.30 0.19 3.46
N ASN A 76 29.14 0.73 2.57
CA ASN A 76 28.72 1.08 1.21
C ASN A 76 28.32 -0.16 0.39
N ASN A 77 29.07 -1.26 0.50
CA ASN A 77 28.73 -2.51 -0.17
C ASN A 77 27.39 -3.07 0.29
N THR A 78 27.10 -3.00 1.60
CA THR A 78 25.79 -3.38 2.15
C THR A 78 24.68 -2.48 1.61
N LYS A 79 24.88 -1.16 1.59
CA LYS A 79 23.93 -0.21 0.98
C LYS A 79 23.64 -0.57 -0.48
N GLN A 80 24.68 -0.76 -1.29
CA GLN A 80 24.54 -1.10 -2.72
C GLN A 80 23.91 -2.46 -2.95
N ARG A 81 24.08 -3.42 -2.03
CA ARG A 81 23.39 -4.70 -2.07
C ARG A 81 21.89 -4.53 -1.81
N LEU A 82 21.51 -3.79 -0.77
CA LEU A 82 20.10 -3.52 -0.45
C LEU A 82 19.39 -2.80 -1.61
N ARG A 83 20.04 -1.77 -2.18
CA ARG A 83 19.56 -1.02 -3.36
C ARG A 83 19.25 -1.94 -4.54
N ARG A 84 20.19 -2.83 -4.89
CA ARG A 84 20.01 -3.79 -5.99
C ARG A 84 18.90 -4.82 -5.72
N ILE A 85 18.74 -5.26 -4.47
CA ILE A 85 17.66 -6.17 -4.10
C ILE A 85 16.30 -5.47 -4.29
N ALA A 86 16.14 -4.25 -3.77
CA ALA A 86 14.92 -3.49 -3.93
C ALA A 86 14.58 -3.20 -5.40
N CYS A 87 15.56 -2.76 -6.19
CA CYS A 87 15.38 -2.51 -7.62
C CYS A 87 14.89 -3.77 -8.35
N ARG A 88 15.50 -4.93 -8.09
CA ARG A 88 15.06 -6.20 -8.69
C ARG A 88 13.64 -6.56 -8.27
N THR A 89 13.33 -6.51 -6.97
CA THR A 89 11.99 -6.85 -6.45
C THR A 89 10.92 -5.94 -7.05
N ALA A 90 11.23 -4.66 -7.27
CA ALA A 90 10.33 -3.74 -7.94
C ALA A 90 10.09 -4.11 -9.41
N HIS A 91 11.13 -4.44 -10.16
CA HIS A 91 10.96 -4.92 -11.54
C HIS A 91 10.15 -6.23 -11.60
N GLU A 92 10.43 -7.19 -10.71
CA GLU A 92 9.65 -8.43 -10.62
C GLU A 92 8.16 -8.16 -10.34
N TRP A 93 7.85 -7.13 -9.55
CA TRP A 93 6.48 -6.69 -9.30
C TRP A 93 5.84 -5.99 -10.51
N LEU A 94 6.58 -5.08 -11.16
CA LEU A 94 6.13 -4.38 -12.37
C LEU A 94 5.83 -5.35 -13.51
N ASP A 95 6.68 -6.37 -13.68
CA ASP A 95 6.53 -7.40 -14.72
C ASP A 95 5.32 -8.32 -14.49
N GLN A 96 4.82 -8.40 -13.25
CA GLN A 96 3.63 -9.18 -12.89
C GLN A 96 2.32 -8.38 -13.02
N SER A 97 2.39 -7.07 -13.20
CA SER A 97 1.22 -6.22 -13.34
C SER A 97 0.62 -6.36 -14.73
N ASP A 98 -0.66 -6.75 -14.80
CA ASP A 98 -1.42 -6.77 -16.06
C ASP A 98 -1.70 -5.34 -16.59
N GLU A 99 -1.69 -4.35 -15.69
CA GLU A 99 -1.85 -2.93 -16.03
C GLU A 99 -0.49 -2.24 -16.12
N VAL A 100 -0.38 -1.24 -17.00
CA VAL A 100 0.79 -0.37 -17.04
C VAL A 100 0.79 0.47 -15.76
N PHE A 101 1.75 0.23 -14.88
CA PHE A 101 1.92 1.02 -13.67
C PHE A 101 2.34 2.46 -14.02
N GLU A 102 1.54 3.43 -13.60
CA GLU A 102 1.92 4.85 -13.68
C GLU A 102 2.85 5.20 -12.53
N GLN A 103 4.07 5.59 -12.87
CA GLN A 103 5.08 6.07 -11.91
C GLN A 103 4.58 7.29 -11.11
N PHE A 104 4.83 7.28 -9.80
CA PHE A 104 4.56 8.45 -8.96
C PHE A 104 5.48 9.63 -9.34
N HIS A 105 4.90 10.83 -9.31
CA HIS A 105 5.57 12.09 -9.66
C HIS A 105 4.89 13.27 -8.94
N GLU A 106 5.32 14.50 -9.17
CA GLU A 106 4.87 15.66 -8.37
C GLU A 106 3.35 15.92 -8.39
N LYS A 107 2.63 15.44 -9.42
CA LYS A 107 1.16 15.56 -9.54
C LYS A 107 0.41 14.29 -9.16
N HIS A 108 1.13 13.18 -8.96
CA HIS A 108 0.62 11.88 -8.56
C HIS A 108 1.55 11.36 -7.48
N ARG A 109 1.36 11.87 -6.27
CA ARG A 109 2.29 11.73 -5.14
C ARG A 109 1.96 10.51 -4.29
N CYS A 110 2.88 10.12 -3.42
CA CYS A 110 2.66 9.01 -2.50
C CYS A 110 3.17 9.28 -1.06
N ASP A 111 2.68 8.47 -0.14
CA ASP A 111 3.27 8.26 1.19
C ASP A 111 3.97 6.90 1.23
N VAL A 112 5.08 6.80 1.96
CA VAL A 112 5.81 5.56 2.21
C VAL A 112 5.78 5.22 3.70
N PHE A 113 5.38 3.98 4.02
CA PHE A 113 5.40 3.44 5.37
C PHE A 113 6.44 2.32 5.43
N VAL A 114 7.43 2.49 6.30
CA VAL A 114 8.47 1.51 6.58
C VAL A 114 8.04 0.69 7.79
N VAL A 115 7.61 -0.55 7.56
CA VAL A 115 7.17 -1.45 8.62
C VAL A 115 8.24 -2.49 8.87
N ILE A 116 8.73 -2.58 10.11
CA ILE A 116 9.80 -3.51 10.49
C ILE A 116 9.24 -4.58 11.40
N TYR A 117 9.55 -5.83 11.07
CA TYR A 117 9.13 -7.01 11.80
C TYR A 117 10.36 -7.80 12.28
N PRO A 118 10.68 -7.81 13.58
CA PRO A 118 11.73 -8.66 14.12
C PRO A 118 11.32 -10.14 14.13
N PRO A 119 12.30 -11.07 14.11
CA PRO A 119 12.04 -12.51 14.22
C PRO A 119 11.60 -12.95 15.62
N LYS A 120 11.91 -12.15 16.64
CA LYS A 120 11.62 -12.40 18.05
C LYS A 120 11.21 -11.09 18.72
N ARG A 121 10.79 -11.15 19.98
CA ARG A 121 10.40 -9.96 20.78
C ARG A 121 11.63 -9.14 21.22
N PHE A 122 12.38 -8.62 20.25
CA PHE A 122 13.49 -7.70 20.48
C PHE A 122 12.95 -6.33 20.86
N LYS A 123 13.68 -5.62 21.73
CA LYS A 123 13.53 -4.18 21.92
C LYS A 123 14.39 -3.47 20.87
N TYR A 124 13.76 -2.67 20.03
CA TYR A 124 14.42 -1.88 18.99
C TYR A 124 13.52 -0.70 18.63
N ASP A 125 14.09 0.33 18.03
CA ASP A 125 13.33 1.45 17.48
C ASP A 125 13.30 1.34 15.96
N PRO A 126 12.11 1.31 15.32
CA PRO A 126 12.01 1.25 13.86
C PRO A 126 12.79 2.36 13.12
N PRO A 127 12.80 3.63 13.56
CA PRO A 127 13.57 4.68 12.90
C PRO A 127 15.08 4.43 12.82
N ASN A 128 15.68 3.67 13.76
CA ASN A 128 17.11 3.36 13.72
C ASN A 128 17.51 2.51 12.49
N TYR A 129 16.54 1.98 11.76
CA TYR A 129 16.76 1.24 10.51
C TYR A 129 16.49 2.09 9.26
N GLU A 130 16.37 3.42 9.41
CA GLU A 130 16.35 4.36 8.28
C GLU A 130 17.46 4.07 7.27
N PRO A 131 18.73 3.79 7.66
CA PRO A 131 19.77 3.51 6.68
C PRO A 131 19.50 2.24 5.84
N THR A 132 18.74 1.29 6.39
CA THR A 132 18.27 0.12 5.63
C THR A 132 17.17 0.53 4.67
N SER A 133 16.11 1.18 5.15
CA SER A 133 14.96 1.56 4.31
C SER A 133 15.32 2.57 3.25
N LYS A 134 16.21 3.53 3.53
CA LYS A 134 16.72 4.49 2.54
C LYS A 134 17.43 3.78 1.38
N ALA A 135 18.23 2.77 1.67
CA ALA A 135 18.88 1.97 0.63
C ALA A 135 17.86 1.19 -0.22
N LEU A 136 16.74 0.76 0.37
CA LEU A 136 15.65 0.10 -0.37
C LEU A 136 14.87 1.12 -1.22
N ILE A 137 14.49 2.27 -0.65
CA ILE A 137 13.84 3.40 -1.35
C ILE A 137 14.69 3.88 -2.54
N ASP A 138 15.99 4.03 -2.34
CA ASP A 138 16.98 4.29 -3.41
C ASP A 138 16.85 3.27 -4.56
N GLY A 139 16.61 2.00 -4.25
CA GLY A 139 16.45 0.93 -5.24
C GLY A 139 15.10 0.94 -5.94
N LEU A 140 14.03 1.30 -5.23
CA LEU A 140 12.70 1.52 -5.84
C LEU A 140 12.72 2.73 -6.79
N THR A 141 13.54 3.74 -6.48
CA THR A 141 13.80 4.88 -7.38
C THR A 141 14.47 4.40 -8.67
N ASP A 142 15.52 3.58 -8.56
CA ASP A 142 16.20 3.01 -9.74
C ASP A 142 15.27 2.18 -10.62
N ALA A 143 14.30 1.48 -10.01
CA ALA A 143 13.31 0.68 -10.72
C ALA A 143 12.16 1.49 -11.32
N GLY A 144 12.07 2.78 -11.01
CA GLY A 144 11.04 3.66 -11.55
C GLY A 144 9.67 3.55 -10.88
N ILE A 145 9.59 3.16 -9.61
CA ILE A 145 8.32 3.23 -8.84
C ILE A 145 7.85 4.70 -8.70
N TRP A 146 8.80 5.61 -8.53
CA TRP A 146 8.63 7.06 -8.62
C TRP A 146 9.80 7.64 -9.43
N ASN A 147 9.62 8.84 -9.98
CA ASN A 147 10.66 9.50 -10.78
C ASN A 147 11.83 10.04 -9.92
N ASP A 148 11.54 10.42 -8.68
CA ASP A 148 12.50 10.88 -7.68
C ASP A 148 11.94 10.62 -6.27
N ASP A 149 12.79 10.38 -5.28
CA ASP A 149 12.40 10.05 -3.89
C ASP A 149 12.29 11.29 -2.98
N ASN A 150 12.23 12.47 -3.59
CA ASN A 150 12.20 13.75 -2.90
C ASN A 150 10.81 14.11 -2.33
N TYR A 151 10.75 15.19 -1.55
CA TYR A 151 9.52 15.62 -0.87
C TYR A 151 8.38 16.05 -1.80
N ASN A 152 8.66 16.42 -3.05
CA ASN A 152 7.62 16.75 -4.04
C ASN A 152 6.87 15.49 -4.49
N VAL A 153 7.49 14.31 -4.42
CA VAL A 153 6.90 13.04 -4.89
C VAL A 153 6.48 12.18 -3.70
N ILE A 154 7.43 11.88 -2.80
CA ILE A 154 7.19 11.19 -1.54
C ILE A 154 6.89 12.24 -0.47
N ARG A 155 5.61 12.44 -0.18
CA ARG A 155 5.19 13.45 0.81
C ARG A 155 5.62 13.10 2.23
N ARG A 156 5.57 11.81 2.58
CA ARG A 156 5.84 11.32 3.93
C ARG A 156 6.55 9.99 3.88
N THR A 157 7.55 9.84 4.75
CA THR A 157 8.09 8.53 5.14
C THR A 157 7.86 8.35 6.64
N SER A 158 7.28 7.23 7.05
CA SER A 158 7.02 6.91 8.46
C SER A 158 7.55 5.53 8.82
N PHE A 159 7.76 5.28 10.12
CA PHE A 159 8.39 4.06 10.63
C PHE A 159 7.51 3.40 11.68
N GLU A 160 7.26 2.10 11.51
CA GLU A 160 6.31 1.36 12.33
C GLU A 160 6.87 0.00 12.79
N HIS A 161 6.43 -0.46 13.96
CA HIS A 161 6.63 -1.83 14.42
C HIS A 161 5.50 -2.71 13.88
N GLY A 162 5.83 -3.71 13.06
CA GLY A 162 4.85 -4.59 12.42
C GLY A 162 4.45 -5.84 13.22
N GLY A 163 5.01 -6.06 14.42
CA GLY A 163 4.89 -7.35 15.11
C GLY A 163 6.03 -8.31 14.74
N LEU A 164 5.77 -9.62 14.77
CA LEU A 164 6.80 -10.63 14.44
C LEU A 164 6.85 -10.90 12.94
N SER A 165 8.03 -11.19 12.41
CA SER A 165 8.20 -11.49 10.97
C SER A 165 7.60 -12.81 10.53
N GLY A 166 7.26 -13.70 11.48
CA GLY A 166 6.82 -15.06 11.21
C GLY A 166 7.97 -16.05 10.97
N ASP A 167 9.20 -15.55 10.79
CA ASP A 167 10.42 -16.35 10.71
C ASP A 167 11.26 -16.19 11.98
N THR A 168 11.81 -17.29 12.51
CA THR A 168 12.54 -17.27 13.79
C THR A 168 13.95 -16.66 13.73
N LYS A 169 14.45 -16.36 12.52
CA LYS A 169 15.81 -15.85 12.24
C LYS A 169 15.81 -14.58 11.40
N MET A 170 14.88 -14.46 10.46
CA MET A 170 14.84 -13.37 9.48
C MET A 170 14.00 -12.20 9.99
N TRP A 171 14.52 -11.00 9.84
CA TRP A 171 13.75 -9.77 9.92
C TRP A 171 12.99 -9.58 8.61
N LYS A 172 11.75 -9.09 8.69
CA LYS A 172 11.01 -8.61 7.52
C LYS A 172 10.96 -7.08 7.53
N VAL A 173 11.19 -6.47 6.39
CA VAL A 173 10.98 -5.05 6.13
C VAL A 173 9.94 -4.94 5.02
N GLU A 174 8.87 -4.21 5.28
CA GLU A 174 7.83 -3.92 4.29
C GLU A 174 7.88 -2.42 3.98
N LEU A 175 7.94 -2.08 2.70
CA LEU A 175 7.69 -0.73 2.21
C LEU A 175 6.29 -0.70 1.62
N VAL A 176 5.38 -0.02 2.31
CA VAL A 176 4.03 0.23 1.82
C VAL A 176 4.01 1.60 1.17
N VAL A 177 3.78 1.65 -0.13
CA VAL A 177 3.65 2.88 -0.92
C VAL A 177 2.17 3.12 -1.14
N LYS A 178 1.63 4.21 -0.61
CA LYS A 178 0.22 4.57 -0.76
C LYS A 178 0.07 5.79 -1.64
N GLU A 179 -0.76 5.66 -2.68
CA GLU A 179 -1.16 6.79 -3.50
C GLU A 179 -1.89 7.84 -2.66
N LEU A 180 -1.63 9.11 -2.96
CA LEU A 180 -2.35 10.23 -2.37
C LEU A 180 -3.61 10.53 -3.16
N THR A 181 -4.75 10.13 -2.60
CA THR A 181 -6.08 10.57 -3.07
C THR A 181 -6.36 11.95 -2.48
N GLU A 182 -6.11 13.00 -3.26
CA GLU A 182 -6.54 14.37 -2.95
C GLU A 182 -7.98 14.63 -3.40
#